data_AF-A0A9W9E805-F1
#
_entry.id   AF-A0A9W9E805-F1
#
_cell.length_a   1.000
_cell.length_b   1.000
_cell.length_c   1.000
_cell.angle_alpha   90.00
_cell.angle_beta   90.00
_cell.angle_gamma   90.00
#
_symmetry.space_group_name_H-M   'P 1'
#
loop_
_entity.id
_entity.type
_entity.pdbx_description
1 polymer ?
#
loop_
_entity_poly.entity_id
_entity_poly.type
_entity_poly.pdbx_seq_one_letter_code
_entity_poly.pdbx_strand_id
1 'polypeptide(L)'
;MHLTNSIAQAVLCLSVTVLPVVHGAIAIGNQIREGGTHFNVAWIEGLDPCSFDVEIAPESGRECNRNFRLDGTDYYLVGCTDPNTGYAQKPQRLRRVKDNSLYGNCAPVKKKEIDCKGKTHNVVKRYICG
;
A
#
# COMPACT_ATOMS: atom_id res chain seq x y z
N MET A 1 -56.81 36.08 -11.49
CA MET A 1 -55.99 35.21 -10.62
C MET A 1 -55.39 34.09 -11.46
N HIS A 2 -54.17 33.68 -11.09
CA HIS A 2 -53.32 32.61 -11.64
C HIS A 2 -52.44 32.93 -12.85
N LEU A 3 -51.31 33.59 -12.55
CA LEU A 3 -50.05 33.43 -13.28
C LEU A 3 -49.37 32.15 -12.78
N THR A 4 -49.18 31.17 -13.65
CA THR A 4 -48.38 29.97 -13.35
C THR A 4 -46.92 30.26 -13.67
N ASN A 5 -46.13 30.55 -12.63
CA ASN A 5 -44.67 30.56 -12.71
C ASN A 5 -44.17 29.14 -12.95
N SER A 6 -43.58 28.87 -14.11
CA SER A 6 -42.92 27.60 -14.38
C SER A 6 -41.44 27.72 -14.02
N ILE A 7 -41.06 27.11 -12.90
CA ILE A 7 -39.68 26.97 -12.44
C ILE A 7 -39.18 25.65 -13.04
N ALA A 8 -38.45 25.71 -14.16
CA ALA A 8 -37.76 24.54 -14.70
C ALA A 8 -36.32 24.53 -14.16
N GLN A 9 -36.05 23.51 -13.36
CA GLN A 9 -34.83 23.29 -12.59
C GLN A 9 -33.63 23.04 -13.51
N ALA A 10 -32.57 23.83 -13.34
CA ALA A 10 -31.26 23.52 -13.90
C ALA A 10 -30.68 22.32 -13.12
N VAL A 11 -30.76 21.13 -13.70
CA VAL A 11 -30.02 19.97 -13.20
C VAL A 11 -28.54 20.21 -13.51
N LEU A 12 -27.82 20.80 -12.55
CA LEU A 12 -26.36 20.74 -12.53
C LEU A 12 -25.96 19.28 -12.29
N CYS A 13 -25.69 18.55 -13.38
CA CYS A 13 -24.92 17.33 -13.32
C CYS A 13 -23.51 17.69 -12.82
N LEU A 14 -23.31 17.62 -11.50
CA LEU A 14 -21.96 17.46 -10.95
C LEU A 14 -21.44 16.14 -11.49
N SER A 15 -20.69 16.21 -12.58
CA SER A 15 -19.79 15.15 -13.02
C SER A 15 -18.77 14.96 -11.90
N VAL A 16 -19.09 14.08 -10.96
CA VAL A 16 -18.10 13.47 -10.08
C VAL A 16 -17.16 12.72 -11.02
N THR A 17 -16.08 13.37 -11.40
CA THR A 17 -14.92 12.69 -11.97
C THR A 17 -14.40 11.79 -10.85
N VAL A 18 -14.95 10.58 -10.79
CA VAL A 18 -14.31 9.47 -10.10
C VAL A 18 -13.02 9.26 -10.89
N LEU A 19 -11.96 9.97 -10.51
CA LEU A 19 -10.63 9.65 -10.98
C LEU A 19 -10.50 8.15 -10.71
N PRO A 20 -10.28 7.31 -11.74
CA PRO A 20 -9.99 5.92 -11.49
C PRO A 20 -8.82 5.95 -10.53
N VAL A 21 -9.04 5.45 -9.31
CA VAL A 21 -7.95 5.14 -8.41
C VAL A 21 -7.15 4.13 -9.20
N VAL A 22 -6.11 4.60 -9.90
CA VAL A 22 -5.07 3.73 -10.41
C VAL A 22 -4.71 2.94 -9.18
N HIS A 23 -5.04 1.65 -9.17
CA HIS A 23 -4.61 0.76 -8.11
C HIS A 23 -3.10 0.69 -8.25
N GLY A 24 -2.43 1.72 -7.72
CA GLY A 24 -1.00 1.91 -7.83
C GLY A 24 -0.35 0.78 -7.08
N ALA A 25 0.62 0.13 -7.72
CA ALA A 25 1.31 -0.98 -7.12
C ALA A 25 1.79 -0.60 -5.71
N ILE A 26 1.75 -1.55 -4.78
CA ILE A 26 2.16 -1.34 -3.39
C ILE A 26 3.62 -1.78 -3.28
N ALA A 27 4.49 -0.85 -2.91
CA ALA A 27 5.87 -1.14 -2.60
C ALA A 27 6.00 -1.59 -1.16
N ILE A 28 6.91 -2.54 -0.93
CA ILE A 28 7.22 -3.07 0.40
C ILE A 28 8.73 -3.03 0.60
N GLY A 29 9.16 -2.67 1.81
CA GLY A 29 10.55 -2.46 2.12
C GLY A 29 10.87 -2.52 3.61
N ASN A 30 12.06 -2.04 3.95
CA ASN A 30 12.54 -1.91 5.32
C ASN A 30 12.90 -0.44 5.58
N GLN A 31 12.60 0.08 6.75
CA GLN A 31 13.07 1.39 7.19
C GLN A 31 14.29 1.25 8.12
N ILE A 32 15.34 1.98 7.77
CA ILE A 32 16.61 2.04 8.50
C ILE A 32 16.58 3.31 9.36
N ARG A 33 16.19 3.21 10.63
CA ARG A 33 16.18 4.33 11.57
C ARG A 33 17.54 4.50 12.24
N GLU A 34 18.00 5.74 12.42
CA GLU A 34 19.21 5.98 13.22
C GLU A 34 18.92 5.72 14.71
N GLY A 35 19.72 4.87 15.36
CA GLY A 35 19.71 4.70 16.81
C GLY A 35 18.53 3.92 17.43
N GLY A 36 17.77 3.15 16.65
CA GLY A 36 16.58 2.45 17.17
C GLY A 36 16.12 1.21 16.40
N THR A 37 14.88 0.81 16.64
CA THR A 37 14.25 -0.36 16.01
C THR A 37 13.86 -0.09 14.55
N HIS A 38 14.27 -1.00 13.67
CA HIS A 38 13.91 -1.03 12.25
C HIS A 38 12.56 -1.72 12.04
N PHE A 39 11.86 -1.35 10.96
CA PHE A 39 10.56 -1.93 10.63
C PHE A 39 10.47 -2.30 9.15
N ASN A 40 9.66 -3.31 8.85
CA ASN A 40 9.09 -3.54 7.54
C ASN A 40 7.99 -2.50 7.28
N VAL A 41 7.95 -1.95 6.07
CA VAL A 41 7.02 -0.89 5.66
C VAL A 41 6.38 -1.15 4.32
N ALA A 42 5.18 -0.59 4.11
CA ALA A 42 4.54 -0.52 2.79
C ALA A 42 4.14 0.92 2.45
N TRP A 43 4.13 1.24 1.16
CA TRP A 43 3.67 2.52 0.61
C TRP A 43 3.15 2.34 -0.82
N ILE A 44 2.46 3.34 -1.35
CA ILE A 44 2.01 3.34 -2.74
C ILE A 44 3.17 3.70 -3.66
N GLU A 45 3.39 2.90 -4.69
CA GLU A 45 4.45 3.13 -5.66
C GLU A 45 4.25 4.49 -6.36
N GLY A 46 5.35 5.26 -6.42
CA GLY A 46 5.33 6.63 -6.95
C GLY A 46 5.07 7.70 -5.90
N LEU A 47 4.61 7.34 -4.69
CA LEU A 47 4.59 8.24 -3.54
C LEU A 47 5.89 8.19 -2.74
N ASP A 48 6.18 9.26 -2.01
CA ASP A 48 7.37 9.38 -1.16
C ASP A 48 7.24 8.52 0.11
N PRO A 49 8.04 7.45 0.26
CA PRO A 49 7.98 6.60 1.44
C PRO A 49 8.57 7.27 2.69
N CYS A 50 9.24 8.42 2.56
CA CYS A 50 9.72 9.18 3.70
C CYS A 50 8.63 10.00 4.40
N SER A 51 7.45 10.09 3.75
CA SER A 51 6.30 10.88 4.21
C SER A 51 5.01 10.05 4.36
N PHE A 52 4.89 8.92 3.66
CA PHE A 52 3.64 8.15 3.55
C PHE A 52 3.82 6.62 3.69
N ASP A 53 4.80 6.17 4.48
CA ASP A 53 4.95 4.75 4.77
C ASP A 53 4.02 4.26 5.89
N VAL A 54 3.73 2.97 5.87
CA VAL A 54 2.97 2.26 6.89
C VAL A 54 3.85 1.19 7.49
N GLU A 55 4.14 1.30 8.79
CA GLU A 55 4.85 0.24 9.52
C GLU A 55 4.00 -1.03 9.60
N ILE A 56 4.60 -2.18 9.31
CA ILE A 56 3.93 -3.48 9.31
C ILE A 56 4.39 -4.33 10.50
N ALA A 57 5.71 -4.41 10.69
CA ALA A 57 6.34 -5.24 11.70
C ALA A 57 7.74 -4.72 11.99
N PRO A 58 8.33 -5.01 13.16
CA PRO A 58 9.77 -4.90 13.33
C PRO A 58 10.51 -5.66 12.22
N GLU A 59 11.67 -5.18 11.77
CA GLU A 59 12.47 -5.84 10.70
C GLU A 59 12.90 -7.25 11.13
N SER A 60 13.15 -7.46 12.42
CA SER A 60 13.42 -8.79 13.02
C SER A 60 12.17 -9.67 13.15
N GLY A 61 10.98 -9.11 12.95
CA GLY A 61 9.71 -9.81 12.99
C GLY A 61 9.22 -10.24 11.62
N ARG A 62 8.24 -11.15 11.60
CA ARG A 62 7.57 -11.56 10.36
C ARG A 62 6.51 -10.53 9.97
N GLU A 63 6.67 -9.95 8.78
CA GLU A 63 5.68 -9.11 8.09
C GLU A 63 4.50 -9.92 7.53
N CYS A 64 4.68 -11.23 7.36
CA CYS A 64 3.66 -12.11 6.81
C CYS A 64 2.42 -12.23 7.70
N ASN A 65 1.24 -12.31 7.08
CA ASN A 65 -0.06 -12.43 7.72
C ASN A 65 -0.39 -11.31 8.73
N ARG A 66 0.36 -10.20 8.69
CA ARG A 66 0.02 -9.00 9.45
C ARG A 66 -0.85 -8.10 8.59
N ASN A 67 -1.98 -7.69 9.18
CA ASN A 67 -2.85 -6.72 8.57
C ASN A 67 -2.21 -5.33 8.67
N PHE A 68 -2.22 -4.58 7.58
CA PHE A 68 -1.86 -3.17 7.56
C PHE A 68 -2.84 -2.41 6.69
N ARG A 69 -3.05 -1.12 6.98
CA ARG A 69 -4.01 -0.27 6.27
C ARG A 69 -3.29 0.78 5.44
N LEU A 70 -3.58 0.81 4.15
CA LEU A 70 -3.04 1.78 3.19
C LEU A 70 -4.20 2.37 2.39
N ASP A 71 -4.31 3.71 2.35
CA ASP A 71 -5.40 4.44 1.69
C ASP A 71 -6.80 3.90 2.02
N GLY A 72 -7.05 3.69 3.32
CA GLY A 72 -8.34 3.22 3.82
C GLY A 72 -8.65 1.75 3.51
N THR A 73 -7.74 1.01 2.88
CA THR A 73 -7.90 -0.41 2.57
C THR A 73 -6.97 -1.27 3.40
N ASP A 74 -7.50 -2.33 4.01
CA ASP A 74 -6.74 -3.31 4.78
C ASP A 74 -6.17 -4.41 3.88
N TYR A 75 -4.87 -4.66 4.01
CA TYR A 75 -4.11 -5.66 3.27
C TYR A 75 -3.30 -6.55 4.21
N TYR A 76 -2.85 -7.69 3.69
CA TYR A 76 -1.87 -8.54 4.36
C TYR A 76 -1.04 -9.33 3.34
N LEU A 77 0.22 -9.61 3.69
CA LEU A 77 1.12 -10.39 2.85
C LEU A 77 0.93 -11.89 3.11
N VAL A 78 0.94 -12.67 2.03
CA VAL A 78 0.95 -14.13 2.06
C VAL A 78 2.07 -14.68 1.18
N GLY A 79 2.40 -15.95 1.36
CA GLY A 79 3.51 -16.59 0.62
C GLY A 79 4.90 -16.16 1.10
N CYS A 80 5.00 -15.51 2.25
CA CYS A 80 6.26 -15.26 2.95
C CYS A 80 6.60 -16.51 3.79
N THR A 81 6.89 -17.61 3.10
CA THR A 81 7.28 -18.87 3.74
C THR A 81 8.78 -19.10 3.62
N ASP A 82 9.36 -19.48 4.75
CA ASP A 82 10.72 -20.00 4.89
C ASP A 82 10.92 -21.15 3.87
N PRO A 83 11.99 -21.14 3.06
CA PRO A 83 12.22 -22.13 2.00
C PRO A 83 12.22 -23.59 2.48
N ASN A 84 12.30 -23.83 3.79
CA ASN A 84 12.31 -25.16 4.40
C ASN A 84 10.93 -25.72 4.79
N THR A 85 9.83 -25.04 4.47
CA THR A 85 8.47 -25.55 4.70
C THR A 85 7.77 -25.83 3.37
N GLY A 86 7.12 -26.99 3.22
CA GLY A 86 6.46 -27.46 1.99
C GLY A 86 5.29 -26.59 1.47
N TYR A 87 5.07 -25.41 2.08
CA TYR A 87 4.10 -24.39 1.69
C TYR A 87 4.80 -23.10 1.23
N ALA A 88 6.06 -23.17 0.78
CA ALA A 88 6.79 -22.07 0.16
C ALA A 88 6.08 -21.63 -1.13
N GLN A 89 5.24 -20.60 -1.05
CA GLN A 89 4.60 -19.99 -2.22
C GLN A 89 5.45 -18.81 -2.69
N LYS A 90 6.35 -19.06 -3.65
CA LYS A 90 6.94 -18.00 -4.45
C LYS A 90 6.05 -17.77 -5.69
N PRO A 91 5.75 -16.51 -6.06
CA PRO A 91 6.11 -15.27 -5.37
C PRO A 91 5.23 -14.97 -4.14
N GLN A 92 5.71 -14.08 -3.27
CA GLN A 92 4.87 -13.42 -2.26
C GLN A 92 3.66 -12.76 -2.94
N ARG A 93 2.55 -12.64 -2.21
CA ARG A 93 1.32 -12.03 -2.75
C ARG A 93 0.71 -11.09 -1.72
N LEU A 94 0.03 -10.08 -2.22
CA LEU A 94 -0.73 -9.17 -1.39
C LEU A 94 -2.23 -9.47 -1.54
N ARG A 95 -2.94 -9.57 -0.42
CA ARG A 95 -4.39 -9.82 -0.40
C ARG A 95 -5.11 -8.73 0.36
N ARG A 96 -6.36 -8.47 -0.02
CA ARG A 96 -7.26 -7.60 0.73
C ARG A 96 -7.87 -8.37 1.90
N VAL A 97 -7.95 -7.75 3.07
CA VAL A 97 -8.56 -8.38 4.25
C VAL A 97 -10.07 -8.54 4.07
N LYS A 98 -10.73 -7.55 3.46
CA LYS A 98 -12.20 -7.47 3.32
C LYS A 98 -12.84 -8.72 2.69
N ASP A 99 -12.24 -9.24 1.63
CA ASP A 99 -12.82 -10.29 0.79
C ASP A 99 -11.83 -11.40 0.43
N ASN A 100 -10.63 -11.38 1.01
CA ASN A 100 -9.54 -12.32 0.72
C ASN A 100 -9.12 -12.34 -0.77
N SER A 101 -9.51 -11.33 -1.54
CA SER A 101 -9.16 -11.23 -2.95
C SER A 101 -7.65 -10.99 -3.13
N LEU A 102 -7.10 -11.57 -4.19
CA LEU A 102 -5.72 -11.28 -4.59
C LEU A 102 -5.66 -9.84 -5.11
N TYR A 103 -4.87 -9.00 -4.43
CA TYR A 103 -4.52 -7.69 -4.96
C TYR A 103 -3.50 -7.83 -6.10
N GLY A 104 -2.43 -8.60 -5.87
CA GLY A 104 -1.40 -8.83 -6.88
C GLY A 104 -0.27 -9.74 -6.38
N ASN A 105 0.56 -10.20 -7.31
CA ASN A 105 1.80 -10.88 -7.00
C ASN A 105 2.88 -9.84 -6.68
N CYS A 106 3.82 -10.18 -5.80
CA CYS A 106 4.93 -9.32 -5.42
C CYS A 106 6.20 -9.75 -6.15
N ALA A 107 6.81 -8.82 -6.89
CA ALA A 107 8.09 -9.02 -7.57
C ALA A 107 9.23 -8.38 -6.75
N PRO A 108 10.38 -9.05 -6.60
CA PRO A 108 11.55 -8.45 -5.97
C PRO A 108 12.12 -7.34 -6.85
N VAL A 109 12.60 -6.27 -6.24
CA VAL A 109 13.39 -5.24 -6.91
C VAL A 109 14.87 -5.36 -6.54
N LYS A 110 15.76 -4.94 -7.46
CA LYS A 110 17.17 -4.72 -7.08
C LYS A 110 17.18 -3.69 -5.96
N LYS A 111 17.72 -4.07 -4.80
CA LYS A 111 17.72 -3.26 -3.56
C LYS A 111 18.02 -1.80 -3.90
N LYS A 112 17.03 -0.93 -3.71
CA LYS A 112 17.16 0.51 -3.92
C LYS A 112 16.93 1.20 -2.59
N GLU A 113 17.98 1.82 -2.06
CA GLU A 113 17.88 2.67 -0.90
C GLU A 113 17.36 4.05 -1.32
N ILE A 114 16.45 4.58 -0.52
CA ILE A 114 15.82 5.88 -0.66
C ILE A 114 16.28 6.66 0.57
N ASP A 115 17.18 7.61 0.31
CA ASP A 115 17.68 8.54 1.33
C ASP A 115 16.62 9.59 1.60
N CYS A 116 16.12 9.61 2.84
CA CYS A 116 15.04 10.50 3.26
C CYS A 116 15.53 11.85 3.80
N LYS A 117 16.83 12.16 3.71
CA LYS A 117 17.46 13.47 3.96
C LYS A 117 16.85 14.31 5.08
N GLY A 118 17.43 14.23 6.27
CA GLY A 118 16.99 15.02 7.44
C GLY A 118 15.75 14.46 8.14
N LYS A 119 15.29 13.26 7.74
CA LYS A 119 14.36 12.42 8.49
C LYS A 119 15.12 11.46 9.40
N THR A 120 14.41 10.84 10.33
CA THR A 120 14.97 9.90 11.31
C THR A 120 15.32 8.52 10.72
N HIS A 121 15.05 8.29 9.43
CA HIS A 121 15.22 6.99 8.81
C HIS A 121 15.40 7.07 7.29
N ASN A 122 16.06 6.09 6.68
CA ASN A 122 16.03 5.80 5.24
C ASN A 122 15.08 4.64 4.93
N VAL A 123 14.68 4.47 3.67
CA VAL A 123 13.83 3.33 3.26
C VAL A 123 14.53 2.51 2.19
N VAL A 124 14.60 1.19 2.40
CA VAL A 124 15.10 0.23 1.43
C VAL A 124 13.93 -0.49 0.80
N LYS A 125 13.73 -0.28 -0.51
CA LYS A 125 12.72 -0.99 -1.27
C LYS A 125 13.13 -2.41 -1.59
N ARG A 126 12.22 -3.36 -1.37
CA ARG A 126 12.44 -4.81 -1.56
C ARG A 126 11.51 -5.43 -2.59
N TYR A 127 10.23 -5.05 -2.57
CA TYR A 127 9.21 -5.64 -3.44
C TYR A 127 8.25 -4.58 -4.00
N ILE A 128 7.60 -4.93 -5.10
CA ILE A 128 6.43 -4.24 -5.65
C ILE A 128 5.34 -5.28 -5.86
N CYS A 129 4.15 -5.03 -5.35
CA CYS A 129 2.97 -5.89 -5.47
C CYS A 129 1.88 -5.16 -6.28
N GLY A 130 1.29 -5.80 -7.28
CA GLY A 130 0.24 -5.21 -8.11
C GLY A 130 0.14 -5.85 -9.48
#